data_AF-A0A0N8K622-F1
#
_entry.id   AF-A0A0N8K622-F1
#
_cell.length_a   1.000
_cell.length_b   1.000
_cell.length_c   1.000
_cell.angle_alpha   90.00
_cell.angle_beta   90.00
_cell.angle_gamma   90.00
#
_symmetry.space_group_name_H-M   'P 1'
#
loop_
_entity.id
_entity.type
_entity.pdbx_description
1 polymer ?
#
loop_
_entity_poly.entity_id
_entity_poly.type
_entity_poly.pdbx_seq_one_letter_code
_entity_poly.pdbx_strand_id
1 'polypeptide(L)'
;MNKDSGKGTLQSLRQGSTDARAVEAYYDDWADGYDATLETWQYRAPEDAADLLAPYLGNGVRVLDVGCGTGLLGRALRRRAEVILTGIDISAASLKQAEGHGMYERLVRHDLQVTPLPVDDDVQDIAASVGVLTYIADAEPLLREMCRAVRPGGVVAFTQRTDLWKERNFADMIDRLEGDGLWQRLQVSAPMPYLPGNAEFADEIGVIHTLCRTK
;
A
#
# COMPACT_ATOMS: atom_id res chain seq x y z
N MET A 1 16.55 33.81 -23.19
CA MET A 1 16.71 32.39 -23.56
C MET A 1 15.99 31.56 -22.51
N ASN A 2 14.79 31.08 -22.86
CA ASN A 2 13.96 30.22 -22.01
C ASN A 2 14.70 28.94 -21.68
N LYS A 3 14.80 28.61 -20.38
CA LYS A 3 14.91 27.22 -19.94
C LYS A 3 13.51 26.78 -19.55
N ASP A 4 12.89 26.10 -20.49
CA ASP A 4 11.65 25.37 -20.29
C ASP A 4 12.00 24.10 -19.49
N SER A 5 11.87 24.17 -18.16
CA SER A 5 11.98 23.01 -17.29
C SER A 5 10.57 22.48 -17.07
N GLY A 6 10.16 21.56 -17.94
CA GLY A 6 8.90 20.82 -17.82
C GLY A 6 8.83 20.11 -16.48
N LYS A 7 8.23 20.75 -15.48
CA LYS A 7 7.79 20.14 -14.23
C LYS A 7 6.54 19.32 -14.57
N GLY A 8 6.70 18.01 -14.70
CA GLY A 8 5.57 17.08 -14.74
C GLY A 8 4.82 17.21 -13.42
N THR A 9 3.76 18.03 -13.42
CA THR A 9 2.99 18.34 -12.22
C THR A 9 1.79 17.41 -12.21
N LEU A 10 1.83 16.38 -11.38
CA LEU A 10 0.64 15.61 -11.01
C LEU A 10 -0.41 16.61 -10.46
N GLN A 11 -1.44 16.89 -11.26
CA GLN A 11 -2.40 17.98 -10.99
C GLN A 11 -3.49 17.62 -9.98
N SER A 12 -3.73 16.33 -9.70
CA SER A 12 -4.57 15.90 -8.57
C SER A 12 -4.37 14.43 -8.19
N LEU A 13 -4.59 14.09 -6.91
CA LEU A 13 -4.65 12.70 -6.40
C LEU A 13 -5.69 11.85 -7.14
N ARG A 14 -6.69 12.50 -7.74
CA ARG A 14 -7.77 11.82 -8.46
C ARG A 14 -7.26 11.19 -9.75
N GLN A 15 -6.40 11.89 -10.50
CA GLN A 15 -5.81 11.37 -11.74
C GLN A 15 -4.76 10.29 -11.47
N GLY A 16 -3.96 10.43 -10.41
CA GLY A 16 -2.83 9.53 -10.15
C GLY A 16 -1.80 9.52 -11.29
N SER A 17 -0.67 8.84 -11.08
CA SER A 17 0.28 8.52 -12.14
C SER A 17 0.82 7.13 -11.86
N THR A 18 1.08 6.38 -12.92
CA THR A 18 1.78 5.09 -12.87
C THR A 18 3.24 5.20 -13.32
N ASP A 19 3.68 6.37 -13.76
CA ASP A 19 5.09 6.64 -14.04
C ASP A 19 5.88 6.74 -12.74
N ALA A 20 6.79 5.80 -12.52
CA ALA A 20 7.54 5.67 -11.26
C ALA A 20 8.32 6.94 -10.89
N ARG A 21 8.89 7.65 -11.87
CA ARG A 21 9.65 8.90 -11.63
C ARG A 21 8.73 10.05 -11.25
N ALA A 22 7.55 10.14 -11.86
CA ALA A 22 6.54 11.13 -11.50
C ALA A 22 5.97 10.85 -10.10
N VAL A 23 5.77 9.58 -9.74
CA VAL A 23 5.36 9.17 -8.40
C VAL A 23 6.44 9.53 -7.38
N GLU A 24 7.69 9.11 -7.61
CA GLU A 24 8.82 9.43 -6.74
C GLU A 24 8.99 10.95 -6.53
N ALA A 25 9.04 11.72 -7.62
CA ALA A 25 9.21 13.18 -7.55
C ALA A 25 8.04 13.86 -6.82
N TYR A 26 6.81 13.40 -7.03
CA TYR A 26 5.64 13.92 -6.33
C TYR A 26 5.72 13.68 -4.82
N TYR A 27 6.06 12.47 -4.40
CA TYR A 27 6.18 12.16 -2.98
C TYR A 27 7.39 12.83 -2.32
N ASP A 28 8.53 12.93 -3.00
CA ASP A 28 9.70 13.64 -2.47
C ASP A 28 9.43 15.15 -2.29
N ASP A 29 8.72 15.81 -3.22
CA ASP A 29 8.35 17.24 -3.10
C ASP A 29 7.25 17.47 -2.05
N TRP A 30 6.40 16.47 -1.80
CA TRP A 30 5.22 16.61 -0.93
C TRP A 30 5.43 16.09 0.50
N ALA A 31 6.55 15.40 0.76
CA ALA A 31 6.87 14.74 2.03
C ALA A 31 6.76 15.70 3.25
N ASP A 32 7.20 16.96 3.13
CA ASP A 32 7.23 17.92 4.25
C ASP A 32 5.83 18.43 4.68
N GLY A 33 4.75 18.05 3.99
CA GLY A 33 3.35 18.43 4.32
C GLY A 33 2.32 17.31 4.16
N TYR A 34 2.75 16.11 3.77
CA TYR A 34 1.93 14.95 3.44
C TYR A 34 1.05 14.48 4.60
N ASP A 35 1.67 14.19 5.75
CA ASP A 35 0.97 13.64 6.92
C ASP A 35 -0.08 14.61 7.47
N ALA A 36 0.26 15.91 7.58
CA ALA A 36 -0.68 16.94 8.01
C ALA A 36 -1.88 17.07 7.06
N THR A 37 -1.65 16.95 5.75
CA THR A 37 -2.73 17.02 4.75
C THR A 37 -3.62 15.78 4.82
N LEU A 38 -3.04 14.58 4.93
CA LEU A 38 -3.80 13.34 5.09
C LEU A 38 -4.59 13.30 6.40
N GLU A 39 -4.04 13.84 7.48
CA GLU A 39 -4.76 14.01 8.74
C GLU A 39 -5.98 14.94 8.55
N THR A 40 -5.84 16.05 7.80
CA THR A 40 -6.99 16.91 7.48
C THR A 40 -8.03 16.24 6.59
N TRP A 41 -7.61 15.31 5.73
CA TRP A 41 -8.52 14.52 4.89
C TRP A 41 -9.04 13.26 5.56
N GLN A 42 -8.65 13.03 6.81
CA GLN A 42 -9.05 11.89 7.63
C GLN A 42 -8.78 10.57 6.92
N TYR A 43 -7.57 10.38 6.40
CA TYR A 43 -7.20 9.16 5.69
C TYR A 43 -7.34 7.91 6.57
N ARG A 44 -8.33 7.07 6.27
CA ARG A 44 -8.70 5.95 7.17
C ARG A 44 -8.15 4.59 6.79
N ALA A 45 -7.76 4.40 5.53
CA ALA A 45 -7.39 3.06 5.05
C ALA A 45 -6.28 2.37 5.89
N PRO A 46 -5.27 3.07 6.45
CA PRO A 46 -4.29 2.43 7.33
C PRO A 46 -4.91 1.87 8.62
N GLU A 47 -5.84 2.59 9.25
CA GLU A 47 -6.53 2.13 10.45
C GLU A 47 -7.51 1.01 10.13
N ASP A 48 -8.32 1.18 9.09
CA ASP A 48 -9.31 0.19 8.66
C ASP A 48 -8.59 -1.13 8.26
N ALA A 49 -7.46 -1.05 7.55
CA ALA A 49 -6.63 -2.22 7.24
C ALA A 49 -6.04 -2.87 8.49
N ALA A 50 -5.55 -2.08 9.44
CA ALA A 50 -4.99 -2.60 10.67
C ALA A 50 -6.05 -3.30 11.55
N ASP A 51 -7.30 -2.79 11.56
CA ASP A 51 -8.44 -3.46 12.23
C ASP A 51 -8.79 -4.79 11.58
N LEU A 52 -8.84 -4.84 10.24
CA LEU A 52 -9.08 -6.08 9.49
C LEU A 52 -7.96 -7.10 9.69
N LEU A 53 -6.72 -6.63 9.85
CA LEU A 53 -5.57 -7.49 10.12
C LEU A 53 -5.45 -7.94 11.57
N ALA A 54 -6.10 -7.26 12.53
CA ALA A 54 -5.98 -7.52 13.96
C ALA A 54 -6.08 -9.00 14.37
N PRO A 55 -6.97 -9.84 13.78
CA PRO A 55 -7.05 -11.27 14.11
C PRO A 55 -5.80 -12.09 13.75
N TYR A 56 -4.93 -11.56 12.90
CA TYR A 56 -3.70 -12.20 12.41
C TYR A 56 -2.44 -11.59 13.02
N LEU A 57 -2.59 -10.52 13.81
CA LEU A 57 -1.48 -9.88 14.49
C LEU A 57 -1.17 -10.59 15.82
N GLY A 58 0.07 -10.45 16.26
CA GLY A 58 0.57 -11.00 17.51
C GLY A 58 2.03 -10.60 17.73
N ASN A 59 2.53 -10.88 18.92
CA ASN A 59 3.91 -10.56 19.25
C ASN A 59 4.88 -11.33 18.35
N GLY A 60 5.78 -10.60 17.69
CA GLY A 60 6.79 -11.16 16.81
C GLY A 60 6.30 -11.55 15.41
N VAL A 61 5.02 -11.30 15.08
CA VAL A 61 4.50 -11.47 13.71
C VAL A 61 5.25 -10.54 12.77
N ARG A 62 5.78 -11.09 11.68
CA ARG A 62 6.57 -10.38 10.68
C ARG A 62 5.64 -9.83 9.59
N VAL A 63 5.63 -8.50 9.45
CA VAL A 63 4.77 -7.80 8.50
C VAL A 63 5.63 -7.04 7.50
N LEU A 64 5.38 -7.30 6.22
CA LEU A 64 5.92 -6.54 5.10
C LEU A 64 4.92 -5.45 4.68
N ASP A 65 5.30 -4.19 4.84
CA ASP A 65 4.54 -3.02 4.44
C ASP A 65 5.02 -2.55 3.05
N VAL A 66 4.23 -2.85 2.02
CA VAL A 66 4.56 -2.70 0.60
C VAL A 66 4.00 -1.38 0.08
N GLY A 67 4.88 -0.39 -0.07
CA GLY A 67 4.57 1.02 -0.28
C GLY A 67 4.28 1.71 1.05
N CYS A 68 5.24 1.63 1.98
CA CYS A 68 5.03 2.03 3.37
C CYS A 68 4.89 3.55 3.55
N GLY A 69 5.31 4.37 2.57
CA GLY A 69 5.33 5.82 2.66
C GLY A 69 6.03 6.31 3.93
N THR A 70 5.41 7.27 4.61
CA THR A 70 5.86 7.83 5.92
C THR A 70 5.57 6.89 7.10
N GLY A 71 4.92 5.75 6.85
CA GLY A 71 4.70 4.68 7.80
C GLY A 71 3.35 4.66 8.51
N LEU A 72 2.31 5.25 7.92
CA LEU A 72 0.98 5.33 8.54
C LEU A 72 0.40 3.94 8.89
N LEU A 73 0.58 2.94 8.02
CA LEU A 73 0.15 1.57 8.29
C LEU A 73 0.98 0.93 9.41
N GLY A 74 2.31 1.02 9.35
CA GLY A 74 3.18 0.53 10.42
C GLY A 74 2.79 1.07 11.79
N ARG A 75 2.48 2.37 11.88
CA ARG A 75 1.99 3.02 13.10
C ARG A 75 0.64 2.46 13.58
N ALA A 76 -0.28 2.20 12.65
CA ALA A 76 -1.57 1.60 12.95
C ALA A 76 -1.45 0.15 13.45
N LEU A 77 -0.56 -0.65 12.85
CA LEU A 77 -0.31 -2.03 13.26
C LEU A 77 0.33 -2.09 14.65
N ARG A 78 1.30 -1.21 14.96
CA ARG A 78 1.95 -1.11 16.28
C ARG A 78 0.99 -0.75 17.41
N ARG A 79 -0.10 -0.03 17.12
CA ARG A 79 -1.17 0.22 18.11
C ARG A 79 -1.95 -1.05 18.49
N ARG A 80 -1.90 -2.11 17.68
CA ARG A 80 -2.68 -3.33 17.84
C ARG A 80 -1.83 -4.50 18.37
N ALA A 81 -0.55 -4.59 17.98
CA ALA A 81 0.36 -5.63 18.47
C ALA A 81 1.84 -5.24 18.30
N GLU A 82 2.72 -5.92 19.05
CA GLU A 82 4.18 -5.84 18.90
C GLU A 82 4.65 -6.68 17.71
N VAL A 83 4.48 -6.13 16.50
CA VAL A 83 4.91 -6.74 15.23
C VAL A 83 6.34 -6.36 14.86
N ILE A 84 6.97 -7.16 14.00
CA ILE A 84 8.25 -6.85 13.35
C ILE A 84 7.95 -6.31 11.96
N LEU A 85 8.32 -5.07 11.67
CA LEU A 85 7.96 -4.37 10.43
C LEU A 85 9.15 -4.25 9.48
N THR A 86 8.94 -4.66 8.23
CA THR A 86 9.80 -4.32 7.10
C THR A 86 9.01 -3.44 6.14
N GLY A 87 9.51 -2.25 5.81
CA GLY A 87 8.89 -1.33 4.86
C GLY A 87 9.63 -1.28 3.53
N ILE A 88 8.89 -1.22 2.43
CA ILE A 88 9.43 -0.97 1.08
C ILE A 88 8.73 0.23 0.48
N ASP A 89 9.48 1.20 -0.06
CA ASP A 89 8.93 2.34 -0.78
C ASP A 89 9.92 2.87 -1.82
N ILE A 90 9.45 3.61 -2.83
CA ILE A 90 10.31 4.23 -3.84
C ILE A 90 10.90 5.56 -3.35
N SER A 91 10.15 6.31 -2.53
CA SER A 91 10.50 7.65 -2.06
C SER A 91 11.51 7.61 -0.92
N ALA A 92 12.72 8.11 -1.20
CA ALA A 92 13.76 8.23 -0.19
C ALA A 92 13.36 9.19 0.95
N ALA A 93 12.63 10.27 0.63
CA ALA A 93 12.14 11.21 1.62
C ALA A 93 11.13 10.56 2.58
N SER A 94 10.18 9.80 2.05
CA SER A 94 9.17 9.09 2.84
C SER A 94 9.80 8.05 3.75
N LEU A 95 10.75 7.26 3.24
CA LEU A 95 11.51 6.29 4.03
C LEU A 95 12.29 6.94 5.17
N LYS A 96 12.88 8.12 4.95
CA LYS A 96 13.57 8.87 6.00
C LYS A 96 12.62 9.30 7.13
N GLN A 97 11.38 9.68 6.81
CA GLN A 97 10.37 9.98 7.83
C GLN A 97 9.93 8.72 8.58
N ALA A 98 9.67 7.62 7.85
CA ALA A 98 9.32 6.33 8.44
C ALA A 98 10.42 5.82 9.40
N GLU A 99 11.70 6.01 9.04
CA GLU A 99 12.85 5.72 9.90
C GLU A 99 12.83 6.54 11.18
N GLY A 100 12.51 7.84 11.09
CA GLY A 100 12.41 8.75 12.23
C GLY A 100 11.35 8.36 13.26
N HIS A 101 10.34 7.57 12.87
CA HIS A 101 9.33 7.03 13.78
C HIS A 101 9.82 5.81 14.58
N GLY A 102 10.94 5.19 14.20
CA GLY A 102 11.58 4.10 14.95
C GLY A 102 10.77 2.80 15.04
N MET A 103 9.78 2.61 14.16
CA MET A 103 8.86 1.47 14.19
C MET A 103 9.17 0.35 13.18
N TYR A 104 10.05 0.61 12.22
CA TYR A 104 10.49 -0.38 11.23
C TYR A 104 11.87 -0.90 11.58
N GLU A 105 12.01 -2.22 11.62
CA GLU A 105 13.29 -2.92 11.81
C GLU A 105 14.14 -2.87 10.55
N ARG A 106 13.50 -2.75 9.38
CA ARG A 106 14.16 -2.61 8.09
C ARG A 106 13.32 -1.75 7.14
N LEU A 107 13.98 -0.83 6.46
CA LEU A 107 13.42 -0.03 5.38
C LEU A 107 14.23 -0.25 4.11
N VAL A 108 13.56 -0.43 2.98
CA VAL A 108 14.20 -0.69 1.69
C VAL A 108 13.65 0.26 0.63
N ARG A 109 14.55 0.99 -0.03
CA ARG A 109 14.19 1.77 -1.21
C ARG A 109 14.12 0.87 -2.44
N HIS A 110 12.94 0.75 -3.04
CA HIS A 110 12.72 -0.09 -4.21
C HIS A 110 11.49 0.35 -4.99
N ASP A 111 11.56 0.26 -6.31
CA ASP A 111 10.39 0.48 -7.18
C ASP A 111 9.51 -0.77 -7.18
N LEU A 112 8.29 -0.65 -6.68
CA LEU A 112 7.33 -1.76 -6.57
C LEU A 112 6.86 -2.31 -7.93
N GLN A 113 7.11 -1.60 -9.02
CA GLN A 113 6.86 -2.09 -10.39
C GLN A 113 8.01 -2.95 -10.93
N VAL A 114 9.14 -3.03 -10.21
CA VAL A 114 10.31 -3.85 -10.56
C VAL A 114 10.31 -5.10 -9.71
N THR A 115 10.21 -6.26 -10.34
CA THR A 115 10.30 -7.57 -9.67
C THR A 115 11.66 -8.22 -9.93
N PRO A 116 12.16 -9.06 -9.00
CA PRO A 116 11.57 -9.39 -7.71
C PRO A 116 11.70 -8.28 -6.65
N LEU A 117 10.81 -8.27 -5.66
CA LEU A 117 10.96 -7.45 -4.46
C LEU A 117 12.18 -7.92 -3.64
N PRO A 118 12.93 -7.00 -2.99
CA PRO A 118 14.18 -7.28 -2.28
C PRO A 118 13.96 -7.92 -0.89
N VAL A 119 13.16 -8.97 -0.85
CA VAL A 119 12.79 -9.76 0.32
C VAL A 119 12.83 -11.25 -0.01
N ASP A 120 13.20 -12.07 0.97
CA ASP A 120 13.30 -13.51 0.84
C ASP A 120 11.90 -14.17 0.73
N ASP A 121 11.86 -15.38 0.16
CA ASP A 121 10.65 -16.20 0.05
C ASP A 121 10.20 -16.68 1.44
N ASP A 122 8.88 -16.76 1.67
CA ASP A 122 8.27 -17.39 2.84
C ASP A 122 8.74 -16.87 4.23
N VAL A 123 9.29 -15.66 4.31
CA VAL A 123 9.81 -15.10 5.58
C VAL A 123 8.84 -14.18 6.31
N GLN A 124 7.74 -13.79 5.67
CA GLN A 124 6.74 -12.90 6.25
C GLN A 124 5.51 -13.68 6.68
N ASP A 125 4.89 -13.26 7.78
CA ASP A 125 3.57 -13.75 8.18
C ASP A 125 2.47 -13.01 7.43
N ILE A 126 2.68 -11.72 7.17
CA ILE A 126 1.74 -10.83 6.51
C ILE A 126 2.47 -9.94 5.50
N ALA A 127 1.92 -9.74 4.32
CA ALA A 127 2.28 -8.63 3.44
C ALA A 127 1.07 -7.73 3.20
N ALA A 128 1.21 -6.43 3.40
CA ALA A 128 0.13 -5.46 3.28
C ALA A 128 0.51 -4.32 2.32
N SER A 129 -0.39 -3.93 1.42
CA SER A 129 -0.21 -2.78 0.52
C SER A 129 -1.44 -1.85 0.56
N VAL A 130 -1.32 -0.73 1.26
CA VAL A 130 -2.46 0.15 1.61
C VAL A 130 -2.28 1.52 0.97
N GLY A 131 -3.19 1.92 0.08
CA GLY A 131 -3.14 3.17 -0.68
C GLY A 131 -2.20 3.18 -1.89
N VAL A 132 -1.59 2.04 -2.23
CA VAL A 132 -0.45 1.98 -3.16
C VAL A 132 -0.84 1.53 -4.57
N LEU A 133 -1.73 0.53 -4.70
CA LEU A 133 -2.07 -0.09 -5.99
C LEU A 133 -2.70 0.87 -7.01
N THR A 134 -3.15 2.05 -6.57
CA THR A 134 -3.57 3.14 -7.45
C THR A 134 -2.45 3.64 -8.36
N TYR A 135 -1.19 3.59 -7.90
CA TYR A 135 0.01 4.08 -8.59
C TYR A 135 0.80 3.00 -9.31
N ILE A 136 0.34 1.74 -9.26
CA ILE A 136 0.97 0.60 -9.92
C ILE A 136 0.26 0.36 -11.25
N ALA A 137 1.00 0.32 -12.37
CA ALA A 137 0.42 0.11 -13.70
C ALA A 137 -0.23 -1.28 -13.82
N ASP A 138 0.49 -2.31 -13.41
CA ASP A 138 0.04 -3.69 -13.34
C ASP A 138 0.25 -4.24 -11.93
N ALA A 139 -0.86 -4.46 -11.21
CA ALA A 139 -0.83 -4.89 -9.82
C ALA A 139 -0.49 -6.38 -9.67
N GLU A 140 -0.68 -7.20 -10.71
CA GLU A 140 -0.52 -8.65 -10.59
C GLU A 140 0.92 -9.07 -10.23
N PRO A 141 1.98 -8.60 -10.92
CA PRO A 141 3.35 -8.96 -10.57
C PRO A 141 3.68 -8.63 -9.12
N LEU A 142 3.21 -7.48 -8.63
CA LEU A 142 3.40 -7.07 -7.23
C LEU A 142 2.65 -7.99 -6.26
N LEU A 143 1.39 -8.34 -6.55
CA LEU A 143 0.60 -9.26 -5.72
C LEU A 143 1.21 -10.66 -5.67
N ARG A 144 1.79 -11.14 -6.77
CA ARG A 144 2.54 -12.41 -6.80
C ARG A 144 3.79 -12.34 -5.92
N GLU A 145 4.55 -11.24 -5.97
CA GLU A 145 5.71 -11.04 -5.11
C GLU A 145 5.35 -10.91 -3.62
N MET A 146 4.23 -10.27 -3.31
CA MET A 146 3.69 -10.24 -1.95
C MET A 146 3.38 -11.66 -1.45
N CYS A 147 2.84 -12.53 -2.30
CA CYS A 147 2.59 -13.92 -1.94
C CYS A 147 3.87 -14.73 -1.81
N ARG A 148 4.86 -14.54 -2.71
CA ARG A 148 6.17 -15.19 -2.61
C ARG A 148 6.85 -14.87 -1.27
N ALA A 149 6.75 -13.63 -0.80
CA ALA A 149 7.37 -13.21 0.46
C ALA A 149 6.66 -13.78 1.71
N VAL A 150 5.39 -14.17 1.59
CA VAL A 150 4.55 -14.60 2.70
C VAL A 150 4.50 -16.12 2.76
N ARG A 151 4.84 -16.69 3.92
CA ARG A 151 4.82 -18.14 4.13
C ARG A 151 3.46 -18.76 3.77
N PRO A 152 3.40 -20.05 3.38
CA PRO A 152 2.13 -20.73 3.16
C PRO A 152 1.21 -20.63 4.39
N GLY A 153 -0.06 -20.27 4.16
CA GLY A 153 -1.06 -20.03 5.20
C GLY A 153 -1.00 -18.65 5.88
N GLY A 154 -0.04 -17.80 5.52
CA GLY A 154 0.05 -16.39 5.91
C GLY A 154 -0.97 -15.51 5.18
N VAL A 155 -0.92 -14.20 5.42
CA VAL A 155 -1.94 -13.25 4.92
C VAL A 155 -1.35 -12.23 3.96
N VAL A 156 -2.01 -12.03 2.83
CA VAL A 156 -1.77 -10.92 1.91
C VAL A 156 -2.97 -9.97 1.98
N ALA A 157 -2.72 -8.70 2.27
CA ALA A 157 -3.74 -7.67 2.36
C ALA A 157 -3.44 -6.51 1.42
N PHE A 158 -4.45 -5.98 0.76
CA PHE A 158 -4.28 -4.81 -0.09
C PHE A 158 -5.55 -4.01 -0.24
N THR A 159 -5.40 -2.78 -0.72
CA THR A 159 -6.51 -1.87 -0.98
C THR A 159 -6.51 -1.36 -2.40
N GLN A 160 -7.69 -1.11 -2.95
CA GLN A 160 -7.84 -0.39 -4.21
C GLN A 160 -9.08 0.51 -4.16
N ARG A 161 -8.99 1.70 -4.79
CA ARG A 161 -10.11 2.62 -4.93
C ARG A 161 -11.22 2.01 -5.79
N THR A 162 -12.48 2.32 -5.49
CA THR A 162 -13.63 1.74 -6.18
C THR A 162 -13.70 2.03 -7.68
N ASP A 163 -13.25 3.22 -8.10
CA ASP A 163 -13.21 3.62 -9.51
C ASP A 163 -12.19 2.79 -10.29
N LEU A 164 -10.96 2.68 -9.77
CA LEU A 164 -9.89 1.89 -10.37
C LEU A 164 -10.14 0.38 -10.25
N TRP A 165 -10.82 -0.06 -9.20
CA TRP A 165 -11.25 -1.44 -9.06
C TRP A 165 -12.10 -1.86 -10.26
N LYS A 166 -13.04 -1.00 -10.66
CA LYS A 166 -13.93 -1.24 -11.80
C LYS A 166 -13.18 -1.07 -13.12
N GLU A 167 -12.45 0.04 -13.30
CA GLU A 167 -11.74 0.35 -14.54
C GLU A 167 -10.72 -0.74 -14.92
N ARG A 168 -10.02 -1.28 -13.92
CA ARG A 168 -8.94 -2.26 -14.11
C ARG A 168 -9.39 -3.71 -13.93
N ASN A 169 -10.70 -3.97 -13.85
CA ASN A 169 -11.29 -5.31 -13.64
C ASN A 169 -10.61 -6.09 -12.50
N PHE A 170 -10.42 -5.44 -11.34
CA PHE A 170 -9.66 -6.00 -10.22
C PHE A 170 -10.28 -7.30 -9.68
N ALA A 171 -11.61 -7.42 -9.73
CA ALA A 171 -12.31 -8.64 -9.32
C ALA A 171 -11.86 -9.85 -10.15
N ASP A 172 -11.82 -9.72 -11.47
CA ASP A 172 -11.39 -10.78 -12.39
C ASP A 172 -9.91 -11.13 -12.19
N MET A 173 -9.06 -10.12 -11.93
CA MET A 173 -7.65 -10.35 -11.58
C MET A 173 -7.52 -11.20 -10.30
N ILE A 174 -8.29 -10.88 -9.27
CA ILE A 174 -8.26 -11.64 -8.01
C ILE A 174 -8.79 -13.07 -8.20
N ASP A 175 -9.88 -13.24 -8.95
CA ASP A 175 -10.44 -14.55 -9.28
C ASP A 175 -9.41 -15.42 -10.02
N ARG A 176 -8.69 -14.84 -10.99
CA ARG A 176 -7.64 -15.53 -11.73
C ARG A 176 -6.46 -15.92 -10.84
N LEU A 177 -5.99 -15.02 -9.97
CA LEU A 177 -4.89 -15.33 -9.05
C LEU A 177 -5.28 -16.41 -8.02
N GLU A 178 -6.54 -16.43 -7.57
CA GLU A 178 -7.06 -17.51 -6.74
C GLU A 178 -7.13 -18.85 -7.52
N GLY A 179 -7.55 -18.81 -8.79
CA GLY A 179 -7.59 -19.94 -9.71
C GLY A 179 -6.21 -20.52 -10.06
N ASP A 180 -5.19 -19.66 -10.14
CA ASP A 180 -3.79 -20.04 -10.29
C ASP A 180 -3.20 -20.66 -9.01
N GLY A 181 -3.98 -20.71 -7.93
CA GLY A 181 -3.56 -21.33 -6.67
C GLY A 181 -2.71 -20.44 -5.78
N LEU A 182 -2.66 -19.13 -6.02
CA LEU A 182 -1.84 -18.21 -5.23
C LEU A 182 -2.34 -18.05 -3.79
N TRP A 183 -3.66 -18.04 -3.62
CA TRP A 183 -4.31 -17.85 -2.33
C TRP A 183 -5.72 -18.44 -2.27
N GLN A 184 -6.33 -18.29 -1.10
CA GLN A 184 -7.77 -18.33 -0.87
C GLN A 184 -8.20 -16.98 -0.29
N ARG A 185 -9.25 -16.35 -0.85
CA ARG A 185 -9.83 -15.12 -0.30
C ARG A 185 -10.40 -15.38 1.09
N LEU A 186 -10.03 -14.50 2.02
CA LEU A 186 -10.60 -14.45 3.37
C LEU A 186 -11.71 -13.42 3.43
N GLN A 187 -11.49 -12.25 2.84
CA GLN A 187 -12.42 -11.14 2.86
C GLN A 187 -12.20 -10.19 1.68
N VAL A 188 -13.30 -9.67 1.15
CA VAL A 188 -13.34 -8.48 0.30
C VAL A 188 -14.39 -7.56 0.92
N SER A 189 -14.00 -6.37 1.36
CA SER A 189 -14.92 -5.44 2.01
C SER A 189 -15.91 -4.85 1.01
N ALA A 190 -17.08 -4.42 1.50
CA ALA A 190 -17.82 -3.38 0.80
C ALA A 190 -16.95 -2.10 0.72
N PRO A 191 -17.22 -1.16 -0.20
CA PRO A 191 -16.54 0.11 -0.23
C PRO A 191 -16.58 0.83 1.12
N MET A 192 -15.41 1.18 1.64
CA MET A 192 -15.24 1.94 2.87
C MET A 192 -14.81 3.38 2.56
N PRO A 193 -15.18 4.37 3.39
CA PRO A 193 -14.72 5.75 3.23
C PRO A 193 -13.19 5.86 3.18
N TYR A 194 -12.67 6.58 2.17
CA TYR A 194 -11.24 6.70 1.92
C TYR A 194 -10.65 8.00 2.52
N LEU A 195 -11.09 9.14 1.98
CA LEU A 195 -10.66 10.48 2.36
C LEU A 195 -11.91 11.35 2.60
N PRO A 196 -12.69 11.11 3.66
CA PRO A 196 -13.96 11.79 3.88
C PRO A 196 -13.81 13.30 4.11
N GLY A 197 -12.63 13.76 4.55
CA GLY A 197 -12.32 15.19 4.65
C GLY A 197 -11.93 15.85 3.33
N ASN A 198 -11.82 15.10 2.22
CA ASN A 198 -11.51 15.63 0.91
C ASN A 198 -12.76 15.69 0.03
N ALA A 199 -13.21 16.90 -0.32
CA ALA A 199 -14.44 17.11 -1.09
C ALA A 199 -14.48 16.40 -2.46
N GLU A 200 -13.34 16.08 -3.07
CA GLU A 200 -13.29 15.34 -4.34
C GLU A 200 -13.49 13.82 -4.17
N PHE A 201 -13.29 13.30 -2.96
CA PHE A 201 -13.34 11.86 -2.66
C PHE A 201 -14.49 11.48 -1.74
N ALA A 202 -14.98 12.43 -0.92
CA ALA A 202 -15.80 12.19 0.27
C ALA A 202 -16.99 11.25 0.04
N ASP A 203 -17.72 11.40 -1.06
CA ASP A 203 -18.91 10.60 -1.36
C ASP A 203 -18.82 9.78 -2.66
N GLU A 204 -17.83 10.03 -3.52
CA GLU A 204 -17.74 9.42 -4.86
C GLU A 204 -16.81 8.20 -4.93
N ILE A 205 -15.77 8.17 -4.11
CA ILE A 205 -14.70 7.17 -4.22
C ILE A 205 -14.41 6.56 -2.85
N GLY A 206 -14.81 5.30 -2.71
CA GLY A 206 -14.43 4.47 -1.56
C GLY A 206 -13.17 3.66 -1.82
N VAL A 207 -12.78 2.88 -0.83
CA VAL A 207 -11.72 1.88 -0.92
C VAL A 207 -12.26 0.49 -0.57
N ILE A 208 -11.85 -0.49 -1.36
CA ILE A 208 -12.09 -1.91 -1.10
C ILE A 208 -10.82 -2.48 -0.47
N HIS A 209 -10.99 -3.12 0.68
CA HIS A 209 -9.95 -3.88 1.37
C HIS A 209 -10.10 -5.35 1.01
N THR A 210 -9.02 -5.99 0.58
CA THR A 210 -8.98 -7.42 0.27
C THR A 210 -7.95 -8.10 1.14
N LEU A 211 -8.34 -9.20 1.79
CA LEU A 211 -7.48 -10.09 2.55
C LEU A 211 -7.54 -11.48 1.94
N CYS A 212 -6.38 -12.06 1.69
CA CYS A 212 -6.19 -13.37 1.12
C CYS A 212 -5.25 -14.19 2.01
N ARG A 213 -5.48 -15.50 2.09
CA ARG A 213 -4.59 -16.46 2.74
C ARG A 213 -3.74 -17.14 1.67
N THR A 214 -2.42 -17.07 1.76
CA THR A 214 -1.52 -17.76 0.83
C THR A 214 -1.70 -19.28 0.93
N LYS A 215 -1.57 -19.97 -0.20
CA LYS A 215 -1.68 -21.44 -0.29
C LYS A 215 -0.33 -22.13 -0.18
#